data_AF-A0A1J3JLY7-F1
#
_entry.id   AF-A0A1J3JLY7-F1
#
_cell.length_a   1.000
_cell.length_b   1.000
_cell.length_c   1.000
_cell.angle_alpha   90.00
_cell.angle_beta   90.00
_cell.angle_gamma   90.00
#
_symmetry.space_group_name_H-M   'P 1'
#
loop_
_entity.id
_entity.type
_entity.pdbx_description
1 polymer ?
#
loop_
_entity_poly.entity_id
_entity_poly.type
_entity_poly.pdbx_seq_one_letter_code
_entity_poly.pdbx_strand_id
1 'polypeptide(L)'
;HYKNSPNDLQLLSDAPAHHLFVLLGPVDESKNQLPDILCVVQVCLEGQISQKSAIKSLRDGHSPHGDQIPWKFCEQFRNLVFPTYSGARIVRIAVHPNAMKMGYGSAAVELLTRYFEGQLASISEGDDELDVEAPPVGVTEAAEKVSLLEEQIKPRTNLPPLLVPLRDRRPERLHYLGVSFGLTLDLFRFWRKQKFAPFYISQIPSAVTGEHTCMLLKPLSNDDFEVNESDELGFFAPFYKDFRIRFSKLLSDKFKKMDYKLAMSVLNPKINFTEVDSSGSSANGFLKKLDGVFSPYDMERLRAYTDNLVDFNLVYDLCKTLAHHYFQEKLPVTLSYVQASVLLCLGLQESDFSSIERQMQLERGQIHSLLLKVAKKLYKYLNGLATKEIESAFPRLKERVLEPHNVSVDEDLREAAKEVEEQMRAKIELDPELLEQFAIGGKEAEALEMSKISSSGIISIETTKSYTKVKPSGFDKSAKKRGNDKQSSRSNKKRRS
;
A
#
# COMPACT_ATOMS: atom_id res chain seq x y z
N HIS A 1 30.86 -6.31 -21.53
CA HIS A 1 31.20 -7.14 -20.35
C HIS A 1 32.50 -6.63 -19.76
N TYR A 2 32.58 -6.49 -18.43
CA TYR A 2 33.75 -5.88 -17.77
C TYR A 2 34.97 -6.80 -17.69
N LYS A 3 34.75 -8.12 -17.64
CA LYS A 3 35.82 -9.12 -17.68
C LYS A 3 35.26 -10.42 -18.25
N ASN A 4 35.93 -10.96 -19.26
CA ASN A 4 35.64 -12.28 -19.81
C ASN A 4 36.82 -13.20 -19.48
N SER A 5 36.54 -14.49 -19.30
CA SER A 5 37.56 -15.53 -19.17
C SER A 5 37.46 -16.47 -20.37
N PRO A 6 38.57 -16.97 -20.93
CA PRO A 6 38.53 -18.02 -21.96
C PRO A 6 37.72 -19.25 -21.52
N ASN A 7 37.75 -19.58 -20.21
CA ASN A 7 36.98 -20.67 -19.62
C ASN A 7 35.46 -20.49 -19.75
N ASP A 8 34.97 -19.28 -20.06
CA ASP A 8 33.55 -19.03 -20.28
C ASP A 8 33.03 -19.79 -21.52
N LEU A 9 33.88 -19.98 -22.54
CA LEU A 9 33.53 -20.78 -23.72
C LEU A 9 33.44 -22.26 -23.38
N GLN A 10 34.36 -22.75 -22.54
CA GLN A 10 34.30 -24.11 -22.04
C GLN A 10 33.03 -24.33 -21.21
N LEU A 11 32.69 -23.40 -20.32
CA LEU A 11 31.46 -23.47 -19.52
C LEU A 11 30.20 -23.49 -20.41
N LEU A 12 30.19 -22.69 -21.48
CA LEU A 12 29.10 -22.68 -22.47
C LEU A 12 28.94 -24.01 -23.20
N SER A 13 30.03 -24.75 -23.43
CA SER A 13 30.00 -26.04 -24.10
C SER A 13 29.75 -27.23 -23.17
N ASP A 14 30.17 -27.14 -21.91
CA ASP A 14 30.14 -28.24 -20.95
C ASP A 14 28.79 -28.36 -20.23
N ALA A 15 28.13 -27.23 -19.93
CA ALA A 15 26.93 -27.23 -19.12
C ALA A 15 25.65 -27.29 -19.99
N PRO A 16 24.89 -28.41 -19.95
CA PRO A 16 23.76 -28.65 -20.87
C PRO A 16 22.56 -27.73 -20.64
N ALA A 17 22.48 -27.11 -19.46
CA ALA A 17 21.42 -26.17 -19.11
C ALA A 17 21.59 -24.78 -19.76
N HIS A 18 22.71 -24.53 -20.46
CA HIS A 18 22.94 -23.27 -21.13
C HIS A 18 22.30 -23.24 -22.53
N HIS A 19 21.54 -22.18 -22.78
CA HIS A 19 20.94 -21.89 -24.07
C HIS A 19 21.38 -20.51 -24.57
N LEU A 20 21.58 -20.40 -25.88
CA LEU A 20 21.94 -19.16 -26.55
C LEU A 20 20.78 -18.72 -27.44
N PHE A 21 20.33 -17.49 -27.23
CA PHE A 21 19.33 -16.83 -28.07
C PHE A 21 19.99 -15.64 -28.76
N VAL A 22 19.66 -15.46 -30.04
CA VAL A 22 20.25 -14.42 -30.88
C VAL A 22 19.14 -13.60 -31.52
N LEU A 23 19.24 -12.28 -31.41
CA LEU A 23 18.41 -11.34 -32.15
C LEU A 23 19.11 -10.99 -33.45
N LEU A 24 18.48 -11.38 -34.56
CA LEU A 24 19.01 -11.18 -35.91
C LEU A 24 18.36 -9.96 -36.57
N GLY A 25 19.09 -9.34 -37.49
CA GLY A 25 18.51 -8.41 -38.45
C GLY A 25 17.51 -9.10 -39.39
N PRO A 26 16.70 -8.35 -40.15
CA PRO A 26 15.82 -8.92 -41.16
C PRO A 26 16.66 -9.71 -42.18
N VAL A 27 16.29 -10.97 -42.39
CA VAL A 27 17.01 -11.89 -43.28
C VAL A 27 16.20 -12.05 -44.57
N ASP A 28 16.83 -11.76 -45.71
CA ASP A 28 16.29 -12.14 -47.01
C ASP A 28 16.56 -13.64 -47.20
N GLU A 29 15.56 -14.50 -47.01
CA GLU A 29 15.70 -15.97 -47.18
C GLU A 29 16.23 -16.38 -48.58
N SER A 30 16.07 -15.49 -49.57
CA SER A 30 16.57 -15.68 -50.94
C SER A 30 18.08 -15.49 -51.09
N LYS A 31 18.73 -14.75 -50.17
CA LYS A 31 20.18 -14.52 -50.18
C LYS A 31 20.82 -15.41 -49.14
N ASN A 32 21.70 -16.31 -49.57
CA ASN A 32 22.46 -17.20 -48.70
C ASN A 32 23.60 -16.45 -47.98
N GLN A 33 23.25 -15.38 -47.26
CA GLN A 33 24.16 -14.51 -46.55
C GLN A 33 23.96 -14.70 -45.04
N LEU A 34 25.06 -14.71 -44.29
CA LEU A 34 24.99 -14.82 -42.83
C LEU A 34 24.26 -13.59 -42.25
N PRO A 35 23.24 -13.79 -41.41
CA PRO A 35 22.48 -12.68 -40.86
C PRO A 35 23.30 -11.91 -39.82
N ASP A 36 23.10 -10.60 -39.78
CA ASP A 36 23.75 -9.73 -38.80
C ASP A 36 23.19 -9.99 -37.39
N ILE A 37 24.09 -10.23 -36.45
CA ILE A 37 23.76 -10.47 -35.04
C ILE A 37 23.71 -9.14 -34.29
N LEU A 38 22.51 -8.74 -33.87
CA LEU A 38 22.29 -7.46 -33.18
C LEU A 38 22.42 -7.58 -31.66
N CYS A 39 21.94 -8.68 -31.09
CA CYS A 39 21.98 -8.96 -29.65
C CYS A 39 22.13 -10.46 -29.41
N VAL A 40 22.90 -10.85 -28.40
CA VAL A 40 23.02 -12.23 -27.92
C VAL A 40 22.60 -12.29 -26.47
N VAL A 41 21.77 -13.26 -26.12
CA VAL A 41 21.33 -13.55 -24.75
C VAL A 41 21.72 -14.98 -24.39
N GLN A 42 22.56 -15.11 -23.38
CA GLN A 42 22.92 -16.39 -22.78
C GLN A 42 22.01 -16.63 -21.57
N VAL A 43 21.31 -17.76 -21.59
CA VAL A 43 20.41 -18.21 -20.53
C VAL A 43 20.94 -19.51 -19.95
N CYS A 44 20.71 -19.73 -18.67
CA CYS A 44 20.93 -20.99 -17.97
C CYS A 44 19.62 -21.40 -17.29
N LEU A 45 19.11 -22.60 -17.55
CA LEU A 45 17.97 -23.15 -16.84
C LEU A 45 18.38 -23.50 -15.41
N GLU A 46 17.61 -23.06 -14.43
CA GLU A 46 17.88 -23.27 -13.00
C GLU A 46 16.63 -23.74 -12.24
N GLY A 47 16.82 -24.56 -11.21
CA GLY A 47 15.74 -24.98 -10.32
C GLY A 47 15.34 -26.46 -10.47
N GLN A 48 14.08 -26.78 -10.16
CA GLN A 48 13.59 -28.16 -9.99
C GLN A 48 14.40 -28.96 -8.95
N ILE A 49 14.94 -28.27 -7.95
CA ILE A 49 15.76 -28.88 -6.91
C ILE A 49 14.83 -29.52 -5.87
N SER A 50 15.10 -30.78 -5.52
CA SER A 50 14.34 -31.47 -4.48
C SER A 50 14.47 -30.77 -3.12
N GLN A 51 13.36 -30.68 -2.37
CA GLN A 51 13.36 -30.08 -1.03
C GLN A 51 14.37 -30.74 -0.07
N LYS A 52 14.61 -32.06 -0.22
CA LYS A 52 15.62 -32.79 0.54
C LYS A 52 17.03 -32.24 0.31
N SER A 53 17.37 -31.95 -0.96
CA SER A 53 18.64 -31.33 -1.32
C SER A 53 18.74 -29.90 -0.75
N ALA A 54 17.65 -29.12 -0.84
CA ALA A 54 17.60 -27.78 -0.26
C ALA A 54 17.84 -27.77 1.26
N ILE A 55 17.22 -28.69 1.99
CA ILE A 55 17.43 -28.86 3.43
C ILE A 55 18.88 -29.26 3.73
N LYS A 56 19.45 -30.17 2.94
CA LYS A 56 20.84 -30.62 3.11
C LYS A 56 21.83 -29.47 2.93
N SER A 57 21.71 -28.71 1.83
CA SER A 57 22.56 -27.53 1.59
C SER A 57 22.44 -26.50 2.71
N LEU A 58 21.23 -26.29 3.24
CA LEU A 58 20.99 -25.35 4.34
C LEU A 58 21.64 -25.79 5.66
N ARG A 59 21.70 -27.10 5.91
CA ARG A 59 22.36 -27.71 7.08
C ARG A 59 23.88 -27.66 6.94
N ASP A 60 24.37 -28.03 5.76
CA ASP A 60 25.81 -28.10 5.47
C ASP A 60 26.43 -26.70 5.33
N GLY A 61 25.61 -25.67 5.09
CA GLY A 61 26.07 -24.29 4.88
C GLY A 61 26.83 -24.09 3.56
N HIS A 62 26.80 -25.10 2.68
CA HIS A 62 27.48 -25.09 1.39
C HIS A 62 26.46 -25.09 0.26
N SER A 63 26.57 -24.12 -0.64
CA SER A 63 25.79 -24.08 -1.88
C SER A 63 26.59 -24.74 -3.00
N PRO A 64 26.04 -25.78 -3.66
CA PRO A 64 26.63 -26.37 -4.84
C PRO A 64 26.89 -25.35 -5.95
N HIS A 65 27.81 -25.69 -6.86
CA HIS A 65 28.02 -24.90 -8.08
C HIS A 65 26.82 -25.06 -9.02
N GLY A 66 26.37 -23.96 -9.62
CA GLY A 66 25.12 -23.91 -10.40
C GLY A 66 23.97 -23.28 -9.63
N ASP A 67 22.78 -23.23 -10.23
CA ASP A 67 21.51 -22.82 -9.62
C ASP A 67 21.60 -21.63 -8.65
N GLN A 68 22.26 -20.55 -9.09
CA GLN A 68 22.65 -19.48 -8.18
C GLN A 68 21.44 -18.80 -7.54
N ILE A 69 20.36 -18.62 -8.31
CA ILE A 69 19.17 -17.93 -7.82
C ILE A 69 18.44 -18.78 -6.78
N PRO A 70 18.10 -20.07 -7.03
CA PRO A 70 17.53 -20.96 -6.01
C PRO A 70 18.32 -20.99 -4.71
N TRP A 71 19.64 -21.19 -4.77
CA TRP A 71 20.47 -21.26 -3.57
C TRP A 71 20.50 -19.95 -2.80
N LYS A 72 20.62 -18.81 -3.49
CA LYS A 72 20.60 -17.49 -2.84
C LYS A 72 19.24 -17.18 -2.24
N PHE A 73 18.16 -17.60 -2.89
CA PHE A 73 16.81 -17.44 -2.36
C PHE A 73 16.62 -18.24 -1.07
N CYS A 74 17.09 -19.49 -1.02
CA CYS A 74 17.12 -20.29 0.21
C CYS A 74 17.94 -19.64 1.33
N GLU A 75 19.11 -19.13 1.00
CA GLU A 75 19.99 -18.48 1.99
C GLU A 75 19.32 -17.25 2.61
N GLN A 76 18.70 -16.42 1.77
CA GLN A 76 18.13 -15.12 2.18
C GLN A 76 16.79 -15.23 2.88
N PHE A 77 15.90 -16.12 2.42
CA PHE A 77 14.52 -16.21 2.92
C PHE A 77 14.24 -17.48 3.70
N ARG A 78 15.19 -18.43 3.76
CA ARG A 78 15.02 -19.76 4.38
C ARG A 78 13.78 -20.50 3.84
N ASN A 79 13.39 -20.20 2.60
CA ASN A 79 12.26 -20.83 1.94
C ASN A 79 12.71 -22.10 1.21
N LEU A 80 12.03 -23.22 1.49
CA LEU A 80 12.34 -24.54 0.92
C LEU A 80 11.51 -24.86 -0.33
N VAL A 81 10.47 -24.07 -0.62
CA VAL A 81 9.57 -24.25 -1.75
C VAL A 81 10.14 -23.61 -3.00
N PHE A 82 10.73 -22.41 -2.91
CA PHE A 82 11.23 -21.70 -4.08
C PHE A 82 12.19 -22.52 -4.98
N PRO A 83 13.15 -23.31 -4.46
CA PRO A 83 14.03 -24.13 -5.30
C PRO A 83 13.33 -25.21 -6.12
N THR A 84 12.11 -25.61 -5.73
CA THR A 84 11.34 -26.57 -6.52
C THR A 84 10.80 -25.94 -7.80
N TYR A 85 10.71 -24.60 -7.86
CA TYR A 85 10.31 -23.90 -9.07
C TYR A 85 11.42 -23.99 -10.12
N SER A 86 11.01 -24.32 -11.35
CA SER A 86 11.80 -24.15 -12.56
C SER A 86 11.90 -22.67 -12.93
N GLY A 87 13.07 -22.19 -13.32
CA GLY A 87 13.26 -20.85 -13.84
C GLY A 87 14.48 -20.79 -14.75
N ALA A 88 14.77 -19.59 -15.24
CA ALA A 88 15.98 -19.40 -16.02
C ALA A 88 16.70 -18.11 -15.63
N ARG A 89 18.03 -18.21 -15.54
CA ARG A 89 18.90 -17.09 -15.29
C ARG A 89 19.50 -16.60 -16.60
N ILE A 90 19.26 -15.34 -16.94
CA ILE A 90 20.00 -14.65 -17.97
C ILE A 90 21.40 -14.38 -17.40
N VAL A 91 22.38 -15.13 -17.90
CA VAL A 91 23.78 -15.06 -17.47
C VAL A 91 24.46 -13.86 -18.11
N ARG A 92 24.24 -13.67 -19.42
CA ARG A 92 24.82 -12.56 -20.19
C ARG A 92 23.83 -12.04 -21.21
N ILE A 93 23.84 -10.71 -21.37
CA ILE A 93 23.22 -10.02 -22.50
C ILE A 93 24.30 -9.15 -23.15
N ALA A 94 24.47 -9.31 -24.46
CA ALA A 94 25.47 -8.60 -25.24
C ALA A 94 24.79 -7.91 -26.42
N VAL A 95 24.85 -6.58 -26.44
CA VAL A 95 24.42 -5.75 -27.57
C VAL A 95 25.67 -5.14 -28.19
N HIS A 96 25.70 -5.00 -29.52
CA HIS A 96 26.80 -4.35 -30.19
C HIS A 96 26.99 -2.90 -29.67
N PRO A 97 28.23 -2.44 -29.34
CA PRO A 97 28.46 -1.11 -28.76
C PRO A 97 27.86 0.05 -29.56
N ASN A 98 27.95 -0.01 -30.88
CA ASN A 98 27.40 1.03 -31.77
C ASN A 98 25.86 1.04 -31.82
N ALA A 99 25.22 -0.05 -31.39
CA ALA A 99 23.78 -0.21 -31.34
C ALA A 99 23.22 -0.06 -29.90
N MET A 100 24.07 0.34 -28.95
CA MET A 100 23.63 0.61 -27.58
C MET A 100 22.63 1.78 -27.57
N LYS A 101 21.60 1.68 -26.71
CA LYS A 101 20.49 2.64 -26.58
C LYS A 101 19.46 2.64 -27.73
N MET A 102 19.61 1.81 -28.76
CA MET A 102 18.59 1.62 -29.81
C MET A 102 17.45 0.67 -29.40
N GLY A 103 17.54 0.04 -28.21
CA GLY A 103 16.47 -0.79 -27.65
C GLY A 103 16.55 -2.28 -27.98
N TYR A 104 17.54 -2.74 -28.76
CA TYR A 104 17.69 -4.16 -29.11
C TYR A 104 17.78 -5.10 -27.91
N GLY A 105 18.50 -4.70 -26.85
CA GLY A 105 18.57 -5.49 -25.62
C GLY A 105 17.21 -5.60 -24.91
N SER A 106 16.41 -4.53 -24.93
CA SER A 106 15.06 -4.53 -24.37
C SER A 106 14.12 -5.42 -25.18
N ALA A 107 14.17 -5.30 -26.52
CA ALA A 107 13.40 -6.16 -27.41
C ALA A 107 13.76 -7.64 -27.26
N ALA A 108 15.06 -7.97 -27.12
CA ALA A 108 15.51 -9.34 -26.91
C ALA A 108 14.96 -9.96 -25.62
N VAL A 109 14.99 -9.22 -24.50
CA VAL A 109 14.45 -9.70 -23.21
C VAL A 109 12.93 -9.82 -23.25
N GLU A 110 12.24 -8.90 -23.94
CA GLU A 110 10.80 -8.95 -24.11
C GLU A 110 10.37 -10.18 -24.93
N LEU A 111 10.99 -10.40 -26.10
CA LEU A 111 10.72 -11.59 -26.93
C LEU A 111 11.04 -12.89 -26.20
N LEU A 112 12.12 -12.90 -25.43
CA LEU A 112 12.48 -14.05 -24.59
C LEU A 112 11.44 -14.31 -23.49
N THR A 113 10.90 -13.25 -22.87
CA THR A 113 9.80 -13.39 -21.90
C THR A 113 8.59 -14.03 -22.60
N ARG A 114 8.16 -13.50 -23.75
CA ARG A 114 7.01 -14.02 -24.50
C ARG A 114 7.19 -15.46 -24.98
N TYR A 115 8.43 -15.86 -25.30
CA TYR A 115 8.77 -17.23 -25.66
C TYR A 115 8.53 -18.18 -24.49
N PHE A 116 9.06 -17.88 -23.31
CA PHE A 116 8.89 -18.73 -22.13
C PHE A 116 7.46 -18.68 -21.54
N GLU A 117 6.70 -17.62 -21.79
CA GLU A 117 5.26 -17.55 -21.51
C GLU A 117 4.40 -18.31 -22.54
N GLY A 118 5.01 -18.91 -23.58
CA GLY A 118 4.29 -19.71 -24.59
C GLY A 118 3.54 -18.91 -25.65
N GLN A 119 3.61 -17.58 -25.65
CA GLN A 119 2.86 -16.71 -26.60
C GLN A 119 3.37 -16.78 -28.05
N LEU A 120 4.59 -17.28 -28.26
CA LEU A 120 5.24 -17.35 -29.58
C LEU A 120 5.15 -18.73 -30.25
N ALA A 121 4.75 -19.77 -29.51
CA ALA A 121 4.56 -21.09 -30.08
C ALA A 121 3.23 -21.13 -30.84
N SER A 122 3.25 -21.62 -32.08
CA SER A 122 2.01 -21.85 -32.82
C SER A 122 1.19 -22.89 -32.07
N ILE A 123 0.00 -22.49 -31.59
CA ILE A 123 -0.98 -23.39 -30.98
C ILE A 123 -1.47 -24.33 -32.09
N SER A 124 -0.76 -25.41 -32.34
CA SER A 124 -1.37 -26.60 -32.94
C SER A 124 -1.96 -27.39 -31.79
N GLU A 125 -3.25 -27.21 -31.55
CA GLU A 125 -4.05 -28.13 -30.73
C GLU A 125 -3.88 -29.54 -31.30
N GLY A 126 -3.21 -30.37 -30.54
CA GLY A 126 -2.86 -31.74 -30.87
C GLY A 126 -2.13 -32.30 -29.66
N ASP A 127 -2.91 -32.66 -28.64
CA ASP A 127 -2.50 -33.56 -27.56
C ASP A 127 -2.22 -34.96 -28.13
N ASP A 128 -1.27 -35.04 -29.06
CA ASP A 128 -0.67 -36.29 -29.47
C ASP A 128 0.69 -36.36 -28.77
N GLU A 129 0.86 -37.42 -27.99
CA GLU A 129 2.17 -37.98 -27.64
C GLU A 129 2.95 -38.24 -28.94
N LEU A 130 3.50 -37.18 -29.53
CA LEU A 130 4.45 -37.29 -30.62
C LEU A 130 5.74 -37.80 -29.99
N ASP A 131 5.94 -39.09 -30.19
CA ASP A 131 7.13 -39.87 -29.92
C ASP A 131 8.37 -38.99 -29.78
N VAL A 132 9.01 -39.11 -28.62
CA VAL A 132 10.40 -38.73 -28.45
C VAL A 132 11.19 -39.60 -29.42
N GLU A 133 11.34 -39.15 -30.67
CA GLU A 133 12.40 -39.64 -31.53
C GLU A 133 13.68 -39.49 -30.73
N ALA A 134 14.29 -40.64 -30.43
CA ALA A 134 15.52 -40.72 -29.65
C ALA A 134 16.52 -39.67 -30.16
N PRO A 135 17.27 -38.99 -29.27
CA PRO A 135 18.28 -38.05 -29.70
C PRO A 135 19.20 -38.75 -30.71
N PRO A 136 19.57 -38.09 -31.83
CA PRO A 136 20.54 -38.66 -32.75
C PRO A 136 21.81 -38.98 -31.96
N VAL A 137 22.30 -40.21 -32.15
CA VAL A 137 23.47 -40.82 -31.51
C VAL A 137 24.53 -39.76 -31.15
N GLY A 138 24.91 -39.71 -29.87
CA GLY A 138 25.84 -38.74 -29.33
C GLY A 138 27.13 -38.67 -30.16
N VAL A 139 27.56 -37.45 -30.45
CA VAL A 139 28.79 -37.11 -31.22
C VAL A 139 30.04 -37.79 -30.64
N THR A 140 30.00 -38.21 -29.38
CA THR A 140 31.05 -38.94 -28.67
C THR A 140 31.15 -40.43 -29.04
N GLU A 141 30.04 -41.12 -29.27
CA GLU A 141 30.04 -42.57 -29.59
C GLU A 141 30.53 -42.86 -31.02
N ALA A 142 30.37 -41.89 -31.92
CA ALA A 142 30.94 -41.93 -33.27
C ALA A 142 32.42 -41.53 -33.31
N ALA A 143 32.89 -40.74 -32.33
CA ALA A 143 34.28 -40.27 -32.25
C ALA A 143 35.22 -41.29 -31.60
N GLU A 144 34.73 -42.13 -30.68
CA GLU A 144 35.56 -43.20 -30.07
C GLU A 144 36.00 -44.29 -31.05
N LYS A 145 35.37 -44.40 -32.22
CA LYS A 145 35.67 -45.43 -33.23
C LYS A 145 36.73 -45.01 -34.26
N VAL A 146 37.24 -43.79 -34.24
CA VAL A 146 38.21 -43.30 -35.24
C VAL A 146 39.48 -42.79 -34.55
N SER A 147 40.60 -43.45 -34.84
CA SER A 147 41.93 -43.08 -34.34
C SER A 147 42.33 -41.69 -34.87
N LEU A 148 42.78 -40.80 -33.99
CA LEU A 148 43.08 -39.36 -34.23
C LEU A 148 44.04 -39.06 -35.40
N LEU A 149 44.72 -40.07 -35.95
CA LEU A 149 45.76 -39.91 -36.99
C LEU A 149 45.24 -40.18 -38.42
N GLU A 150 43.99 -40.60 -38.59
CA GLU A 150 43.39 -40.95 -39.90
C GLU A 150 42.09 -40.17 -40.18
N GLU A 151 41.98 -38.93 -39.70
CA GLU A 151 40.80 -38.10 -39.94
C GLU A 151 40.77 -37.56 -41.39
N GLN A 152 40.04 -38.22 -42.28
CA GLN A 152 39.61 -37.61 -43.55
C GLN A 152 38.41 -36.70 -43.29
N ILE A 153 38.63 -35.38 -43.35
CA ILE A 153 37.58 -34.36 -43.22
C ILE A 153 36.67 -34.41 -44.48
N LYS A 154 35.70 -35.31 -44.48
CA LYS A 154 34.55 -35.25 -45.41
C LYS A 154 33.43 -34.44 -44.73
N PRO A 155 32.73 -33.55 -45.46
CA PRO A 155 31.58 -32.85 -44.90
C PRO A 155 30.51 -33.87 -44.50
N ARG A 156 30.17 -33.89 -43.21
CA ARG A 156 29.18 -34.82 -42.63
C ARG A 156 27.81 -34.54 -43.25
N THR A 157 27.13 -35.59 -43.70
CA THR A 157 25.92 -35.52 -44.55
C THR A 157 24.64 -35.09 -43.85
N ASN A 158 24.56 -35.16 -42.51
CA ASN A 158 23.36 -34.80 -41.73
C ASN A 158 23.74 -33.94 -40.50
N LEU A 159 24.23 -32.72 -40.71
CA LEU A 159 24.43 -31.76 -39.61
C LEU A 159 23.11 -31.02 -39.34
N PRO A 160 22.69 -30.87 -38.07
CA PRO A 160 21.55 -30.02 -37.74
C PRO A 160 21.82 -28.57 -38.18
N PRO A 161 20.78 -27.80 -38.50
CA PRO A 161 20.93 -26.41 -38.89
C PRO A 161 21.57 -25.61 -37.74
N LEU A 162 22.44 -24.65 -38.09
CA LEU A 162 23.12 -23.80 -37.12
C LEU A 162 22.13 -22.93 -36.32
N LEU A 163 21.07 -22.49 -36.98
CA LEU A 163 20.03 -21.65 -36.41
C LEU A 163 18.69 -22.36 -36.56
N VAL A 164 17.94 -22.41 -35.46
CA VAL A 164 16.57 -22.93 -35.44
C VAL A 164 15.64 -21.74 -35.15
N PRO A 165 14.59 -21.52 -35.96
CA PRO A 165 13.60 -20.51 -35.68
C PRO A 165 12.95 -20.75 -34.31
N LEU A 166 12.76 -19.67 -33.54
CA LEU A 166 12.22 -19.75 -32.18
C LEU A 166 10.79 -20.34 -32.13
N ARG A 167 10.06 -20.30 -33.25
CA ARG A 167 8.70 -20.84 -33.38
C ARG A 167 8.66 -22.36 -33.44
N ASP A 168 9.75 -22.98 -33.91
CA ASP A 168 9.81 -24.42 -34.16
C ASP A 168 10.29 -25.17 -32.91
N ARG A 169 10.87 -24.44 -31.94
CA ARG A 169 11.32 -24.97 -30.65
C ARG A 169 10.23 -24.78 -29.60
N ARG A 170 9.80 -25.86 -28.95
CA ARG A 170 8.89 -25.77 -27.80
C ARG A 170 9.64 -25.20 -26.57
N PRO A 171 9.10 -24.17 -25.89
CA PRO A 171 9.71 -23.63 -24.68
C PRO A 171 9.58 -24.59 -23.49
N GLU A 172 10.60 -24.61 -22.65
CA GLU A 172 10.54 -25.24 -21.33
C GLU A 172 9.55 -24.47 -20.42
N ARG A 173 8.80 -25.21 -19.58
CA ARG A 173 7.92 -24.58 -18.57
C ARG A 173 8.76 -23.94 -17.47
N LEU A 174 8.75 -22.60 -17.41
CA LEU A 174 9.50 -21.80 -16.44
C LEU A 174 8.57 -20.91 -15.62
N HIS A 175 8.82 -20.80 -14.31
CA HIS A 175 8.03 -19.95 -13.40
C HIS A 175 8.61 -18.55 -13.24
N TYR A 176 9.92 -18.37 -13.49
CA TYR A 176 10.58 -17.08 -13.33
C TYR A 176 11.78 -16.92 -14.28
N LEU A 177 12.08 -15.65 -14.59
CA LEU A 177 13.35 -15.23 -15.15
C LEU A 177 14.15 -14.46 -14.11
N GLY A 178 15.46 -14.66 -14.10
CA GLY A 178 16.34 -14.00 -13.17
C GLY A 178 17.62 -13.49 -13.81
N VAL A 179 18.26 -12.53 -13.16
CA VAL A 179 19.53 -11.93 -13.60
C VAL A 179 20.46 -11.76 -12.40
N SER A 180 21.76 -11.85 -12.65
CA SER A 180 22.80 -11.56 -11.66
C SER A 180 23.88 -10.69 -12.31
N PHE A 181 24.13 -9.51 -11.78
CA PHE A 181 25.08 -8.54 -12.36
C PHE A 181 25.67 -7.60 -11.31
N GLY A 182 26.76 -6.91 -11.67
CA GLY A 182 27.35 -5.84 -10.86
C GLY A 182 26.47 -4.58 -10.87
N LEU A 183 26.08 -4.11 -9.68
CA LEU A 183 25.08 -3.08 -9.49
C LEU A 183 25.58 -1.72 -9.98
N THR A 184 25.09 -1.31 -11.14
CA THR A 184 25.26 0.04 -11.72
C THR A 184 23.91 0.67 -11.98
N LEU A 185 23.85 2.00 -12.00
CA LEU A 185 22.60 2.73 -12.23
C LEU A 185 21.97 2.41 -13.59
N ASP A 186 22.79 2.31 -14.64
CA ASP A 186 22.32 2.08 -16.00
C ASP A 186 21.78 0.66 -16.19
N LEU A 187 22.49 -0.36 -15.71
CA LEU A 187 22.02 -1.74 -15.78
C LEU A 187 20.78 -1.96 -14.90
N PHE A 188 20.76 -1.39 -13.69
CA PHE A 188 19.60 -1.52 -12.82
C PHE A 188 18.35 -0.88 -13.46
N ARG A 189 18.48 0.31 -14.06
CA ARG A 189 17.39 0.96 -14.79
C ARG A 189 16.94 0.16 -16.01
N PHE A 190 17.87 -0.45 -16.73
CA PHE A 190 17.57 -1.33 -17.85
C PHE A 190 16.66 -2.50 -17.41
N TRP A 191 17.06 -3.24 -16.39
CA TRP A 191 16.29 -4.39 -15.91
C TRP A 191 14.95 -3.98 -15.28
N ARG A 192 14.94 -2.88 -14.52
CA ARG A 192 13.71 -2.35 -13.94
C ARG A 192 12.67 -1.99 -15.02
N LYS A 193 13.09 -1.40 -16.15
CA LYS A 193 12.19 -1.14 -17.28
C LYS A 193 11.57 -2.42 -17.86
N GLN A 194 12.26 -3.55 -17.72
CA GLN A 194 11.80 -4.88 -18.17
C GLN A 194 10.96 -5.61 -17.11
N LYS A 195 10.47 -4.90 -16.08
CA LYS A 195 9.68 -5.43 -14.96
C LYS A 195 10.42 -6.44 -14.06
N PHE A 196 11.75 -6.38 -14.01
CA PHE A 196 12.52 -7.14 -13.01
C PHE A 196 12.55 -6.39 -11.68
N ALA A 197 12.44 -7.13 -10.59
CA ALA A 197 12.48 -6.60 -9.23
C ALA A 197 13.59 -7.26 -8.39
N PRO A 198 14.32 -6.49 -7.57
CA PRO A 198 15.43 -7.01 -6.77
C PRO A 198 14.95 -7.86 -5.60
N PHE A 199 15.65 -8.95 -5.32
CA PHE A 199 15.51 -9.69 -4.05
C PHE A 199 16.81 -9.73 -3.23
N TYR A 200 17.95 -9.44 -3.86
CA TYR A 200 19.24 -9.52 -3.19
C TYR A 200 20.25 -8.51 -3.77
N ILE A 201 21.00 -7.89 -2.86
CA ILE A 201 22.19 -7.08 -3.15
C ILE A 201 23.27 -7.50 -2.16
N SER A 202 24.46 -7.84 -2.64
CA SER A 202 25.57 -8.23 -1.77
C SER A 202 26.01 -7.04 -0.92
N GLN A 203 26.25 -7.26 0.38
CA GLN A 203 26.76 -6.21 1.27
C GLN A 203 28.24 -5.92 1.01
N ILE A 204 28.99 -6.92 0.55
CA ILE A 204 30.40 -6.81 0.21
C ILE A 204 30.51 -6.59 -1.30
N PRO A 205 31.18 -5.50 -1.74
CA PRO A 205 31.45 -5.29 -3.15
C PRO A 205 32.46 -6.34 -3.66
N SER A 206 32.34 -6.70 -4.92
CA SER A 206 33.30 -7.59 -5.56
C SER A 206 34.70 -6.96 -5.54
N ALA A 207 35.71 -7.75 -5.17
CA ALA A 207 37.10 -7.29 -5.18
C ALA A 207 37.60 -6.92 -6.59
N VAL A 208 36.96 -7.46 -7.64
CA VAL A 208 37.38 -7.24 -9.04
C VAL A 208 36.80 -5.95 -9.61
N THR A 209 35.51 -5.68 -9.37
CA THR A 209 34.81 -4.54 -9.97
C THR A 209 34.57 -3.40 -9.00
N GLY A 210 34.66 -3.65 -7.69
CA GLY A 210 34.23 -2.70 -6.65
C GLY A 210 32.70 -2.53 -6.57
N GLU A 211 31.93 -3.26 -7.39
CA GLU A 211 30.48 -3.18 -7.44
C GLU A 211 29.83 -4.26 -6.58
N HIS A 212 28.66 -3.96 -6.02
CA HIS A 212 27.83 -4.94 -5.32
C HIS A 212 27.15 -5.88 -6.32
N THR A 213 27.13 -7.19 -6.08
CA THR A 213 26.36 -8.12 -6.91
C THR A 213 24.88 -7.95 -6.60
N CYS A 214 24.07 -7.72 -7.62
CA CYS A 214 22.62 -7.60 -7.52
C CYS A 214 21.94 -8.73 -8.28
N MET A 215 20.95 -9.35 -7.63
CA MET A 215 20.09 -10.36 -8.25
C MET A 215 18.66 -9.84 -8.31
N LEU A 216 18.08 -9.91 -9.51
CA LEU A 216 16.70 -9.53 -9.77
C LEU A 216 15.93 -10.74 -10.29
N LEU A 217 14.63 -10.71 -10.07
CA LEU A 217 13.70 -11.73 -10.51
C LEU A 217 12.49 -11.07 -11.17
N LYS A 218 11.99 -11.73 -12.21
CA LYS A 218 10.73 -11.44 -12.88
C LYS A 218 9.89 -12.72 -12.87
N PRO A 219 8.73 -12.75 -12.19
CA PRO A 219 7.83 -13.88 -12.31
C PRO A 219 7.30 -13.96 -13.74
N LEU A 220 7.13 -15.18 -14.26
CA LEU A 220 6.47 -15.42 -15.53
C LEU A 220 5.01 -15.78 -15.29
N SER A 221 4.15 -15.40 -16.23
CA SER A 221 2.74 -15.78 -16.22
C SER A 221 2.60 -17.22 -16.70
N ASN A 222 2.24 -18.13 -15.78
CA ASN A 222 1.90 -19.51 -16.07
C ASN A 222 0.52 -19.85 -15.48
N ASP A 223 -0.15 -20.84 -16.05
CA ASP A 223 -1.43 -21.37 -15.54
C ASP A 223 -1.31 -22.00 -14.13
N ASP A 224 -0.09 -22.30 -13.68
CA ASP A 224 0.18 -22.94 -12.39
C ASP A 224 -0.06 -22.00 -11.18
N PHE A 225 -0.16 -20.68 -11.39
CA PHE A 225 -0.41 -19.71 -10.33
C PHE A 225 -1.64 -18.86 -10.64
N GLU A 226 -2.54 -18.71 -9.67
CA GLU A 226 -3.61 -17.72 -9.73
C GLU A 226 -3.01 -16.32 -9.68
N VAL A 227 -2.86 -15.70 -10.86
CA VAL A 227 -2.43 -14.31 -10.96
C VAL A 227 -3.65 -13.44 -10.68
N ASN A 228 -3.68 -12.81 -9.51
CA ASN A 228 -4.53 -11.63 -9.34
C ASN A 228 -4.03 -10.58 -10.34
N GLU A 229 -4.85 -10.17 -11.31
CA GLU A 229 -4.49 -9.19 -12.36
C GLU A 229 -3.93 -7.85 -11.81
N SER A 230 -4.14 -7.61 -10.50
CA SER A 230 -3.66 -6.42 -9.79
C SER A 230 -2.22 -6.53 -9.25
N ASP A 231 -1.64 -7.73 -9.12
CA ASP A 231 -0.28 -7.93 -8.58
C ASP A 231 0.70 -8.31 -9.70
N GLU A 232 1.33 -7.30 -10.33
CA GLU A 232 2.37 -7.49 -11.37
C GLU A 232 3.55 -8.38 -10.92
N LEU A 233 3.76 -8.51 -9.60
CA LEU A 233 4.83 -9.31 -9.01
C LEU A 233 4.36 -10.70 -8.54
N GLY A 234 3.07 -11.03 -8.64
CA GLY A 234 2.50 -12.33 -8.27
C GLY A 234 3.07 -12.92 -6.97
N PHE A 235 3.56 -14.16 -7.03
CA PHE A 235 4.16 -14.87 -5.89
C PHE A 235 5.41 -14.18 -5.30
N PHE A 236 6.06 -13.30 -6.07
CA PHE A 236 7.29 -12.62 -5.68
C PHE A 236 7.05 -11.36 -4.82
N ALA A 237 5.83 -10.83 -4.81
CA ALA A 237 5.44 -9.63 -4.04
C ALA A 237 5.85 -9.65 -2.55
N PRO A 238 5.58 -10.70 -1.75
CA PRO A 238 5.96 -10.72 -0.32
C PRO A 238 7.48 -10.68 -0.12
N PHE A 239 8.24 -11.35 -0.99
CA PHE A 239 9.71 -11.37 -0.93
C PHE A 239 10.30 -10.01 -1.29
N TYR A 240 9.74 -9.34 -2.29
CA TYR A 240 10.13 -7.98 -2.66
C TYR A 240 9.85 -6.98 -1.52
N LYS A 241 8.71 -7.11 -0.83
CA LYS A 241 8.38 -6.28 0.33
C LYS A 241 9.38 -6.46 1.49
N ASP A 242 9.74 -7.71 1.80
CA ASP A 242 10.76 -8.01 2.79
C ASP A 242 12.15 -7.45 2.39
N PHE A 243 12.54 -7.63 1.12
CA PHE A 243 13.76 -7.05 0.57
C PHE A 243 13.79 -5.52 0.76
N ARG A 244 12.71 -4.80 0.43
CA ARG A 244 12.63 -3.34 0.62
C ARG A 244 12.85 -2.92 2.07
N ILE A 245 12.26 -3.65 3.02
CA ILE A 245 12.44 -3.39 4.46
C ILE A 245 13.90 -3.62 4.85
N ARG A 246 14.50 -4.76 4.47
CA ARG A 246 15.90 -5.06 4.78
C ARG A 246 16.86 -4.06 4.13
N PHE A 247 16.65 -3.74 2.86
CA PHE A 247 17.46 -2.75 2.14
C PHE A 247 17.40 -1.38 2.81
N SER A 248 16.21 -0.92 3.21
CA SER A 248 16.05 0.35 3.92
C SER A 248 16.86 0.43 5.23
N LYS A 249 17.00 -0.70 5.95
CA LYS A 249 17.80 -0.80 7.18
C LYS A 249 19.31 -0.87 6.91
N LEU A 250 19.70 -1.45 5.77
CA LEU A 250 21.11 -1.60 5.38
C LEU A 250 21.69 -0.33 4.73
N LEU A 251 20.85 0.63 4.34
CA LEU A 251 21.27 1.89 3.73
C LEU A 251 22.16 2.75 4.64
N SER A 252 21.99 2.68 5.96
CA SER A 252 22.76 3.48 6.92
C SER A 252 24.18 2.95 7.18
N ASP A 253 24.41 1.65 6.98
CA ASP A 253 25.70 1.00 7.22
C ASP A 253 26.39 0.62 5.89
N LYS A 254 26.09 -0.57 5.37
CA LYS A 254 26.82 -1.16 4.24
C LYS A 254 26.67 -0.40 2.93
N PHE A 255 25.53 0.27 2.75
CA PHE A 255 25.24 1.03 1.52
C PHE A 255 25.29 2.55 1.73
N LYS A 256 25.95 3.03 2.80
CA LYS A 256 26.07 4.47 3.09
C LYS A 256 26.73 5.26 1.95
N LYS A 257 27.71 4.66 1.27
CA LYS A 257 28.46 5.27 0.16
C LYS A 257 27.78 5.10 -1.20
N MET A 258 26.65 4.41 -1.27
CA MET A 258 25.91 4.21 -2.52
C MET A 258 25.36 5.54 -3.03
N ASP A 259 25.40 5.75 -4.36
CA ASP A 259 24.78 6.93 -4.98
C ASP A 259 23.28 6.98 -4.65
N TYR A 260 22.81 8.15 -4.22
CA TYR A 260 21.41 8.35 -3.82
C TYR A 260 20.44 8.07 -4.98
N LYS A 261 20.85 8.34 -6.23
CA LYS A 261 20.03 8.04 -7.43
C LYS A 261 19.83 6.54 -7.60
N LEU A 262 20.87 5.76 -7.32
CA LEU A 262 20.81 4.30 -7.34
C LEU A 262 19.94 3.78 -6.18
N ALA A 263 20.15 4.28 -4.96
CA ALA A 263 19.34 3.90 -3.80
C ALA A 263 17.84 4.19 -4.01
N MET A 264 17.50 5.38 -4.53
CA MET A 264 16.14 5.75 -4.92
C MET A 264 15.58 4.83 -6.01
N SER A 265 16.41 4.45 -6.99
CA SER A 265 16.02 3.52 -8.05
C SER A 265 15.76 2.12 -7.50
N VAL A 266 16.53 1.65 -6.53
CA VAL A 266 16.33 0.33 -5.91
C VAL A 266 15.07 0.29 -5.04
N LEU A 267 14.86 1.30 -4.20
CA LEU A 267 13.68 1.36 -3.32
C LEU A 267 12.36 1.55 -4.09
N ASN A 268 12.42 2.24 -5.23
CA ASN A 268 11.27 2.63 -6.04
C ASN A 268 10.07 3.12 -5.20
N PRO A 269 10.25 4.17 -4.37
CA PRO A 269 9.17 4.64 -3.52
C PRO A 269 8.00 5.15 -4.36
N LYS A 270 6.77 4.89 -3.89
CA LYS A 270 5.60 5.61 -4.37
C LYS A 270 5.70 7.06 -3.93
N ILE A 271 5.96 7.96 -4.88
CA ILE A 271 6.14 9.40 -4.62
C ILE A 271 4.79 10.14 -4.70
N ASN A 272 3.94 9.71 -5.63
CA ASN A 272 2.61 10.27 -5.87
C ASN A 272 1.57 9.37 -5.21
N PHE A 273 0.90 9.90 -4.19
CA PHE A 273 -0.24 9.29 -3.52
C PHE A 273 -1.51 9.98 -4.01
N THR A 274 -2.50 9.19 -4.40
CA THR A 274 -3.84 9.68 -4.72
C THR A 274 -4.71 9.69 -3.46
N GLU A 275 -5.84 10.41 -3.46
CA GLU A 275 -6.73 10.48 -2.29
C GLU A 275 -7.26 9.09 -1.88
N VAL A 276 -7.41 8.17 -2.84
CA VAL A 276 -7.83 6.77 -2.62
C VAL A 276 -6.80 5.99 -1.78
N ASP A 277 -5.50 6.28 -1.96
CA ASP A 277 -4.42 5.68 -1.17
C ASP A 277 -4.42 6.17 0.30
N SER A 278 -4.98 7.36 0.54
CA SER A 278 -5.10 7.95 1.88
C SER A 278 -6.23 7.32 2.70
N SER A 279 -7.18 6.66 2.04
CA SER A 279 -8.33 5.97 2.64
C SER A 279 -8.21 4.44 2.68
N GLY A 280 -7.40 3.83 1.80
CA GLY A 280 -7.34 2.37 1.64
C GLY A 280 -6.53 1.62 2.70
N SER A 281 -5.56 2.27 3.35
CA SER A 281 -4.94 1.71 4.56
C SER A 281 -5.79 2.09 5.75
N SER A 282 -6.58 1.14 6.26
CA SER A 282 -7.41 1.25 7.47
C SER A 282 -6.79 2.23 8.49
N ALA A 283 -7.23 3.49 8.45
CA ALA A 283 -6.61 4.60 9.18
C ALA A 283 -6.58 4.33 10.69
N ASN A 284 -7.56 3.58 11.17
CA ASN A 284 -7.69 3.14 12.57
C ASN A 284 -6.62 2.13 13.01
N GLY A 285 -6.04 1.35 12.09
CA GLY A 285 -4.95 0.41 12.38
C GLY A 285 -3.56 1.02 12.31
N PHE A 286 -3.41 2.16 11.62
CA PHE A 286 -2.13 2.85 11.46
C PHE A 286 -1.78 3.68 12.69
N LEU A 287 -2.74 4.39 13.29
CA LEU A 287 -2.52 5.19 14.50
C LEU A 287 -2.16 4.34 15.72
N LYS A 288 -2.84 3.21 15.95
CA LYS A 288 -2.44 2.23 16.98
C LYS A 288 -1.02 1.69 16.82
N LYS A 289 -0.50 1.67 15.58
CA LYS A 289 0.89 1.29 15.29
C LYS A 289 1.86 2.47 15.46
N LEU A 290 1.37 3.70 15.43
CA LEU A 290 2.13 4.93 15.66
C LEU A 290 2.18 5.34 17.14
N ASP A 291 1.20 4.92 17.97
CA ASP A 291 1.14 5.21 19.41
C ASP A 291 2.36 4.71 20.20
N GLY A 292 3.17 3.80 19.63
CA GLY A 292 4.46 3.37 20.18
C GLY A 292 5.69 3.95 19.47
N VAL A 293 5.51 4.72 18.40
CA VAL A 293 6.58 5.24 17.53
C VAL A 293 6.85 6.72 17.76
N PHE A 294 5.81 7.53 18.00
CA PHE A 294 5.94 8.97 18.26
C PHE A 294 5.28 9.35 19.57
N SER A 295 6.02 10.06 20.43
CA SER A 295 5.50 10.66 21.65
C SER A 295 4.74 11.97 21.35
N PRO A 296 3.78 12.40 22.19
CA PRO A 296 3.19 13.74 22.09
C PRO A 296 4.24 14.86 22.05
N TYR A 297 5.35 14.70 22.79
CA TYR A 297 6.46 15.67 22.78
C TYR A 297 7.22 15.67 21.45
N ASP A 298 7.29 14.54 20.75
CA ASP A 298 7.91 14.46 19.43
C ASP A 298 7.09 15.22 18.38
N MET A 299 5.76 15.16 18.50
CA MET A 299 4.85 15.96 17.68
C MET A 299 4.99 17.46 17.95
N GLU A 300 5.23 17.87 19.19
CA GLU A 300 5.51 19.26 19.55
C GLU A 300 6.87 19.74 19.02
N ARG A 301 7.93 18.92 19.15
CA ARG A 301 9.25 19.18 18.57
C ARG A 301 9.17 19.34 17.04
N LEU A 302 8.44 18.45 16.38
CA LEU A 302 8.22 18.51 14.94
C LEU A 302 7.47 19.79 14.55
N ARG A 303 6.44 20.18 15.33
CA ARG A 303 5.72 21.45 15.14
C ARG A 303 6.65 22.66 15.26
N ALA A 304 7.44 22.73 16.34
CA ALA A 304 8.36 23.82 16.58
C ALA A 304 9.40 23.97 15.46
N TYR A 305 9.88 22.86 14.89
CA TYR A 305 10.72 22.88 13.70
C TYR A 305 9.98 23.38 12.46
N THR A 306 8.73 22.95 12.23
CA THR A 306 7.94 23.44 11.09
C THR A 306 7.61 24.93 11.18
N ASP A 307 7.53 25.48 12.38
CA ASP A 307 7.32 26.89 12.66
C ASP A 307 8.64 27.70 12.63
N ASN A 308 9.77 27.07 12.27
CA ASN A 308 11.12 27.66 12.25
C ASN A 308 11.59 28.18 13.62
N LEU A 309 11.08 27.62 14.73
CA LEU A 309 11.48 28.01 16.08
C LEU A 309 12.75 27.29 16.55
N VAL A 310 13.07 26.16 15.94
CA VAL A 310 14.18 25.30 16.34
C VAL A 310 14.99 24.81 15.13
N ASP A 311 16.26 24.54 15.35
CA ASP A 311 17.16 23.93 14.38
C ASP A 311 16.87 22.45 14.11
N PHE A 312 17.28 21.98 12.93
CA PHE A 312 17.08 20.59 12.48
C PHE A 312 17.71 19.53 13.41
N ASN A 313 18.77 19.87 14.14
CA ASN A 313 19.41 18.93 15.07
C ASN A 313 18.45 18.42 16.15
N LEU A 314 17.46 19.22 16.58
CA LEU A 314 16.46 18.76 17.54
C LEU A 314 15.48 17.74 16.95
N VAL A 315 15.38 17.61 15.63
CA VAL A 315 14.40 16.71 14.97
C VAL A 315 15.11 15.63 14.14
N TYR A 316 16.44 15.55 14.23
CA TYR A 316 17.23 14.60 13.44
C TYR A 316 16.91 13.14 13.78
N ASP A 317 16.71 12.83 15.06
CA ASP A 317 16.24 11.53 15.55
C ASP A 317 14.90 11.14 14.94
N LEU A 318 13.95 12.07 14.89
CA LEU A 318 12.63 11.87 14.30
C LEU A 318 12.68 11.70 12.77
N CYS A 319 13.64 12.35 12.11
CA CYS A 319 13.84 12.26 10.66
C CYS A 319 14.06 10.81 10.20
N LYS A 320 14.86 10.03 10.95
CA LYS A 320 15.13 8.61 10.64
C LYS A 320 13.85 7.77 10.69
N THR A 321 13.08 7.91 11.76
CA THR A 321 11.81 7.22 11.94
C THR A 321 10.83 7.60 10.83
N LEU A 322 10.65 8.89 10.58
CA LEU A 322 9.78 9.40 9.52
C LEU A 322 10.20 8.89 8.14
N ALA A 323 11.49 8.84 7.84
CA ALA A 323 12.00 8.30 6.58
C ALA A 323 11.64 6.82 6.42
N HIS A 324 11.90 5.97 7.43
CA HIS A 324 11.54 4.55 7.35
C HIS A 324 10.03 4.34 7.12
N HIS A 325 9.17 5.10 7.81
CA HIS A 325 7.73 5.02 7.61
C HIS A 325 7.29 5.53 6.23
N TYR A 326 7.94 6.57 5.71
CA TYR A 326 7.68 7.09 4.37
C TYR A 326 8.05 6.08 3.27
N PHE A 327 9.27 5.55 3.29
CA PHE A 327 9.75 4.61 2.26
C PHE A 327 9.09 3.21 2.34
N GLN A 328 8.41 2.90 3.46
CA GLN A 328 7.53 1.74 3.62
C GLN A 328 6.08 2.00 3.15
N GLU A 329 5.81 3.16 2.53
CA GLU A 329 4.49 3.57 2.02
C GLU A 329 3.40 3.65 3.11
N LYS A 330 3.81 3.76 4.37
CA LYS A 330 2.88 3.93 5.50
C LYS A 330 2.44 5.38 5.69
N LEU A 331 3.22 6.32 5.16
CA LEU A 331 2.91 7.75 5.16
C LEU A 331 2.58 8.18 3.72
N PRO A 332 1.30 8.18 3.30
CA PRO A 332 0.87 8.53 1.95
C PRO A 332 0.95 10.05 1.73
N VAL A 333 2.16 10.60 1.72
CA VAL A 333 2.43 12.03 1.55
C VAL A 333 3.15 12.28 0.22
N THR A 334 2.61 13.19 -0.59
CA THR A 334 3.23 13.52 -1.88
C THR A 334 4.47 14.40 -1.70
N LEU A 335 5.64 13.86 -2.03
CA LEU A 335 6.90 14.60 -2.05
C LEU A 335 7.38 14.80 -3.50
N SER A 336 8.24 15.79 -3.74
CA SER A 336 8.97 15.83 -5.02
C SER A 336 10.11 14.82 -5.00
N TYR A 337 10.61 14.40 -6.18
CA TYR A 337 11.75 13.48 -6.26
C TYR A 337 12.98 13.99 -5.49
N VAL A 338 13.26 15.29 -5.56
CA VAL A 338 14.36 15.94 -4.84
C VAL A 338 14.11 15.93 -3.32
N GLN A 339 12.87 16.24 -2.89
CA GLN A 339 12.48 16.17 -1.47
C GLN A 339 12.64 14.76 -0.89
N ALA A 340 12.17 13.74 -1.61
CA ALA A 340 12.32 12.34 -1.21
C ALA A 340 13.79 11.92 -1.21
N SER A 341 14.60 12.37 -2.18
CA SER A 341 16.03 12.09 -2.23
C SER A 341 16.78 12.68 -1.02
N VAL A 342 16.46 13.91 -0.63
CA VAL A 342 17.03 14.55 0.57
C VAL A 342 16.62 13.78 1.83
N LEU A 343 15.36 13.37 1.94
CA LEU A 343 14.87 12.54 3.05
C LEU A 343 15.57 11.18 3.10
N LEU A 344 15.87 10.55 1.96
CA LEU A 344 16.63 9.30 1.88
C LEU A 344 18.07 9.51 2.39
N CYS A 345 18.75 10.55 1.93
CA CYS A 345 20.15 10.78 2.27
C CYS A 345 20.33 11.03 3.78
N LEU A 346 19.45 11.82 4.38
CA LEU A 346 19.52 12.17 5.81
C LEU A 346 18.92 11.09 6.71
N GLY A 347 17.74 10.57 6.35
CA GLY A 347 16.99 9.67 7.20
C GLY A 347 17.41 8.20 7.08
N LEU A 348 17.76 7.73 5.87
CA LEU A 348 18.12 6.31 5.64
C LEU A 348 19.63 6.10 5.50
N GLN A 349 20.34 6.95 4.74
CA GLN A 349 21.80 6.82 4.56
C GLN A 349 22.61 7.51 5.67
N GLU A 350 21.96 8.32 6.52
CA GLU A 350 22.61 9.07 7.61
C GLU A 350 23.85 9.84 7.11
N SER A 351 23.70 10.49 5.95
CA SER A 351 24.74 11.27 5.30
C SER A 351 24.79 12.69 5.86
N ASP A 352 26.00 13.21 6.05
CA ASP A 352 26.19 14.58 6.50
C ASP A 352 25.78 15.59 5.42
N PHE A 353 25.38 16.79 5.84
CA PHE A 353 25.01 17.88 4.93
C PHE A 353 26.08 18.15 3.87
N SER A 354 27.36 18.15 4.24
CA SER A 354 28.48 18.36 3.30
C SER A 354 28.58 17.28 2.22
N SER A 355 28.21 16.04 2.55
CA SER A 355 28.18 14.93 1.59
C SER A 355 27.02 15.10 0.60
N ILE A 356 25.87 15.55 1.10
CA ILE A 356 24.67 15.81 0.30
C ILE A 356 24.90 16.99 -0.66
N GLU A 357 25.53 18.07 -0.19
CA GLU A 357 25.91 19.21 -1.03
C GLU A 357 26.75 18.77 -2.23
N ARG A 358 27.75 17.90 -2.00
CA ARG A 358 28.61 17.37 -3.07
C ARG A 358 27.86 16.44 -4.03
N GLN A 359 27.02 15.54 -3.51
CA GLN A 359 26.32 14.54 -4.33
C GLN A 359 25.18 15.16 -5.16
N MET A 360 24.40 16.04 -4.53
CA MET A 360 23.21 16.63 -5.15
C MET A 360 23.49 17.96 -5.87
N GLN A 361 24.67 18.56 -5.66
CA GLN A 361 25.04 19.88 -6.18
C GLN A 361 24.04 20.98 -5.76
N LEU A 362 23.58 20.92 -4.51
CA LEU A 362 22.64 21.87 -3.91
C LEU A 362 23.35 22.67 -2.80
N GLU A 363 22.97 23.94 -2.65
CA GLU A 363 23.45 24.76 -1.55
C GLU A 363 22.80 24.37 -0.22
N ARG A 364 23.51 24.53 0.90
CA ARG A 364 23.02 24.19 2.24
C ARG A 364 21.63 24.75 2.56
N GLY A 365 21.43 26.02 2.25
CA GLY A 365 20.15 26.72 2.49
C GLY A 365 18.98 26.08 1.73
N GLN A 366 19.23 25.59 0.51
CA GLN A 366 18.23 24.87 -0.28
C GLN A 366 17.89 23.52 0.35
N ILE A 367 18.88 22.79 0.84
CA ILE A 367 18.68 21.50 1.54
C ILE A 367 17.81 21.71 2.78
N HIS A 368 18.11 22.72 3.60
CA HIS A 368 17.28 23.07 4.77
C HIS A 368 15.85 23.48 4.37
N SER A 369 15.68 24.29 3.31
CA SER A 369 14.36 24.67 2.81
C SER A 369 13.55 23.46 2.33
N LEU A 370 14.19 22.51 1.65
CA LEU A 370 13.56 21.27 1.21
C LEU A 370 13.15 20.39 2.39
N LEU A 371 14.01 20.24 3.41
CA LEU A 371 13.69 19.52 4.63
C LEU A 371 12.52 20.13 5.38
N LEU A 372 12.50 21.45 5.53
CA LEU A 372 11.40 22.15 6.17
C LEU A 372 10.08 21.91 5.43
N LYS A 373 10.09 21.93 4.09
CA LYS A 373 8.92 21.60 3.27
C LYS A 373 8.47 20.15 3.47
N VAL A 374 9.40 19.20 3.57
CA VAL A 374 9.10 17.78 3.86
C VAL A 374 8.47 17.65 5.25
N ALA A 375 9.11 18.20 6.28
CA ALA A 375 8.61 18.17 7.65
C ALA A 375 7.21 18.79 7.78
N LYS A 376 6.96 19.94 7.12
CA LYS A 376 5.62 20.56 7.07
C LYS A 376 4.55 19.64 6.49
N LYS A 377 4.86 18.95 5.39
CA LYS A 377 3.93 18.01 4.75
C LYS A 377 3.66 16.79 5.63
N LEU A 378 4.70 16.20 6.22
CA LEU A 378 4.58 15.05 7.11
C LEU A 378 3.82 15.41 8.40
N TYR A 379 4.16 16.55 9.03
CA TYR A 379 3.47 17.06 10.21
C TYR A 379 1.99 17.33 9.93
N LYS A 380 1.66 17.99 8.80
CA LYS A 380 0.26 18.25 8.42
C LYS A 380 -0.54 16.95 8.29
N TYR A 381 0.05 15.90 7.72
CA TYR A 381 -0.60 14.60 7.61
C TYR A 381 -0.81 13.93 8.97
N LEU A 382 0.25 13.86 9.80
CA LEU A 382 0.19 13.25 11.13
C LEU A 382 -0.79 13.99 12.06
N ASN A 383 -0.74 15.32 12.07
CA ASN A 383 -1.66 16.14 12.86
C ASN A 383 -3.11 16.00 12.37
N GLY A 384 -3.31 15.89 11.05
CA GLY A 384 -4.63 15.63 10.47
C GLY A 384 -5.20 14.27 10.87
N LEU A 385 -4.35 13.24 10.99
CA LEU A 385 -4.76 11.94 11.52
C LEU A 385 -5.11 12.00 13.01
N ALA A 386 -4.25 12.62 13.83
CA ALA A 386 -4.49 12.78 15.27
C ALA A 386 -5.77 13.58 15.56
N THR A 387 -6.02 14.65 14.80
CA THR A 387 -7.23 15.46 14.94
C THR A 387 -8.49 14.66 14.59
N LYS A 388 -8.47 13.87 13.51
CA LYS A 388 -9.58 12.99 13.11
C LYS A 388 -9.89 11.92 14.16
N GLU A 389 -8.86 11.40 14.82
CA GLU A 389 -9.03 10.44 15.90
C GLU A 389 -9.71 11.09 17.11
N ILE A 390 -9.23 12.26 17.53
CA ILE A 390 -9.85 13.05 18.60
C ILE A 390 -11.32 13.37 18.26
N GLU A 391 -11.61 13.81 17.02
CA GLU A 391 -12.97 14.03 16.51
C GLU A 391 -13.84 12.77 16.55
N SER A 392 -13.27 11.60 16.25
CA SER A 392 -13.98 10.32 16.30
C SER A 392 -14.19 9.79 17.72
N ALA A 393 -13.33 10.18 18.67
CA ALA A 393 -13.40 9.80 20.08
C ALA A 393 -14.38 10.69 20.87
N PHE A 394 -14.75 11.86 20.35
CA PHE A 394 -15.82 12.66 20.97
C PHE A 394 -17.15 11.90 20.92
N PRO A 395 -17.89 11.81 22.05
CA PRO A 395 -19.21 11.21 22.05
C PRO A 395 -20.11 12.00 21.10
N ARG A 396 -20.54 11.39 20.00
CA ARG A 396 -21.60 11.96 19.17
C ARG A 396 -22.85 12.01 20.03
N LEU A 397 -23.41 13.20 20.23
CA LEU A 397 -24.73 13.33 20.85
C LEU A 397 -25.69 12.45 20.06
N LYS A 398 -26.39 11.53 20.73
CA LYS A 398 -27.45 10.77 20.09
C LYS A 398 -28.43 11.77 19.51
N GLU A 399 -28.52 11.83 18.19
CA GLU A 399 -29.57 12.56 17.51
C GLU A 399 -30.87 11.89 17.98
N ARG A 400 -31.60 12.56 18.89
CA ARG A 400 -32.95 12.13 19.24
C ARG A 400 -33.76 12.30 17.97
N VAL A 401 -33.93 11.21 17.22
CA VAL A 401 -34.98 11.11 16.22
C VAL A 401 -36.28 11.40 16.97
N LEU A 402 -36.84 12.59 16.76
CA LEU A 402 -38.17 12.92 17.25
C LEU A 402 -39.14 12.11 16.40
N GLU A 403 -39.38 10.86 16.81
CA GLU A 403 -40.47 10.08 16.24
C GLU A 403 -41.78 10.80 16.59
N PRO A 404 -42.60 11.21 15.60
CA PRO A 404 -43.89 11.80 15.88
C PRO A 404 -44.71 10.80 16.70
N HIS A 405 -45.29 11.27 17.80
CA HIS A 405 -46.08 10.41 18.67
C HIS A 405 -47.21 9.76 17.86
N ASN A 406 -47.39 8.44 17.99
CA ASN A 406 -48.37 7.69 17.20
C ASN A 406 -49.83 8.05 17.51
N VAL A 407 -50.06 8.77 18.62
CA VAL A 407 -51.38 9.21 19.07
C VAL A 407 -51.49 10.70 18.81
N SER A 408 -52.57 11.11 18.13
CA SER A 408 -52.82 12.53 17.92
C SER A 408 -53.17 13.22 19.25
N VAL A 409 -52.78 14.48 19.42
CA VAL A 409 -53.08 15.26 20.64
C VAL A 409 -54.58 15.27 20.94
N ASP A 410 -55.42 15.24 19.91
CA ASP A 410 -56.88 15.22 20.04
C ASP A 410 -57.43 13.88 20.55
N GLU A 411 -56.69 12.80 20.39
CA GLU A 411 -57.07 11.46 20.83
C GLU A 411 -56.64 11.25 22.29
N ASP A 412 -55.45 11.73 22.64
CA ASP A 412 -54.92 11.76 24.02
C ASP A 412 -55.79 12.65 24.95
N LEU A 413 -56.21 13.83 24.46
CA LEU A 413 -57.15 14.69 25.17
C LEU A 413 -58.53 14.04 25.36
N ARG A 414 -58.98 13.20 24.41
CA ARG A 414 -60.25 12.48 24.49
C ARG A 414 -60.19 11.33 25.49
N GLU A 415 -59.07 10.63 25.56
CA GLU A 415 -58.83 9.58 26.54
C GLU A 415 -58.79 10.16 27.95
N ALA A 416 -58.03 11.25 28.15
CA ALA A 416 -58.00 11.97 29.43
C ALA A 416 -59.38 12.52 29.84
N ALA A 417 -60.18 13.02 28.88
CA ALA A 417 -61.54 13.49 29.17
C ALA A 417 -62.45 12.34 29.63
N LYS A 418 -62.36 11.15 29.01
CA LYS A 418 -63.10 9.96 29.42
C LYS A 418 -62.70 9.49 30.82
N GLU A 419 -61.40 9.46 31.12
CA GLU A 419 -60.93 9.09 32.46
C GLU A 419 -61.47 10.05 33.54
N VAL A 420 -61.54 11.35 33.25
CA VAL A 420 -62.12 12.33 34.17
C VAL A 420 -63.63 12.15 34.31
N GLU A 421 -64.36 11.89 33.23
CA GLU A 421 -65.80 11.60 33.29
C GLU A 421 -66.10 10.33 34.08
N GLU A 422 -65.31 9.27 33.91
CA GLU A 422 -65.43 8.03 34.66
C GLU A 422 -65.10 8.24 36.14
N GLN A 423 -64.06 9.02 36.46
CA GLN A 423 -63.76 9.41 37.84
C GLN A 423 -64.86 10.28 38.46
N MET A 424 -65.50 11.16 37.69
CA MET A 424 -66.66 11.92 38.17
C MET A 424 -67.86 11.01 38.39
N ARG A 425 -68.16 10.07 37.48
CA ARG A 425 -69.26 9.10 37.64
C ARG A 425 -69.04 8.17 38.83
N ALA A 426 -67.81 7.68 39.04
CA ALA A 426 -67.45 6.87 40.20
C ALA A 426 -67.53 7.66 41.53
N LYS A 427 -67.33 8.98 41.50
CA LYS A 427 -67.56 9.87 42.66
C LYS A 427 -69.03 10.27 42.85
N ILE A 428 -69.90 10.00 41.88
CA ILE A 428 -71.34 10.28 41.89
C ILE A 428 -72.12 8.94 42.07
N GLU A 429 -71.53 7.93 42.72
CA GLU A 429 -72.33 6.93 43.43
C GLU A 429 -72.78 7.57 44.76
N LEU A 430 -73.93 8.24 44.74
CA LEU A 430 -74.57 8.78 45.94
C LEU A 430 -75.14 7.64 46.79
N ASP A 431 -74.61 7.46 47.99
CA ASP A 431 -75.21 6.61 49.02
C ASP A 431 -76.63 7.12 49.37
N PRO A 432 -77.68 6.27 49.25
CA PRO A 432 -79.06 6.67 49.53
C PRO A 432 -79.32 7.03 51.01
N GLU A 433 -78.41 6.69 51.93
CA GLU A 433 -78.50 7.04 53.36
C GLU A 433 -78.12 8.50 53.68
N LEU A 434 -77.40 9.20 52.79
CA LEU A 434 -77.10 10.64 52.96
C LEU A 434 -78.25 11.56 52.53
N LEU A 435 -79.24 11.03 51.80
CA LEU A 435 -80.45 11.76 51.40
C LEU A 435 -81.53 11.77 52.49
N GLU A 436 -81.50 10.84 53.46
CA GLU A 436 -82.40 10.85 54.62
C GLU A 436 -81.99 11.89 55.68
N GLN A 437 -80.73 12.36 55.68
CA GLN A 437 -80.23 13.41 56.59
C GLN A 437 -80.58 14.84 56.15
N PHE A 438 -81.17 15.00 54.96
CA PHE A 438 -81.78 16.25 54.48
C PHE A 438 -83.32 16.18 54.42
N ALA A 439 -83.93 15.15 55.02
CA ALA A 439 -85.37 15.10 55.24
C ALA A 439 -85.76 16.10 56.35
N ILE A 440 -86.05 17.34 55.97
CA ILE A 440 -86.62 18.34 56.87
C ILE A 440 -88.05 17.92 57.21
N GLY A 441 -88.23 17.35 58.40
CA GLY A 441 -89.52 17.25 59.06
C GLY A 441 -89.98 18.65 59.48
N GLY A 442 -90.85 19.25 58.68
CA GLY A 442 -91.44 20.55 58.97
C GLY A 442 -92.96 20.47 58.94
N LYS A 443 -93.59 20.36 60.12
CA LYS A 443 -94.92 20.95 60.33
C LYS A 443 -94.73 22.46 60.45
N GLU A 444 -94.59 23.11 59.30
CA GLU A 444 -95.08 24.47 59.08
C GLU A 444 -95.68 24.48 57.68
N ALA A 445 -96.90 23.98 57.61
CA ALA A 445 -97.86 24.46 56.63
C ALA A 445 -98.23 25.88 57.07
N GLU A 446 -97.47 26.88 56.62
CA GLU A 446 -97.92 28.24 56.31
C GLU A 446 -96.77 29.09 55.77
N ALA A 447 -96.20 28.66 54.64
CA ALA A 447 -95.61 29.55 53.64
C ALA A 447 -95.59 28.87 52.26
N LEU A 448 -96.65 28.11 51.96
CA LEU A 448 -96.98 27.69 50.60
C LEU A 448 -98.14 28.59 50.13
N GLU A 449 -97.84 29.86 49.91
CA GLU A 449 -98.67 30.71 49.07
C GLU A 449 -97.86 31.93 48.66
N MET A 450 -97.07 31.75 47.59
CA MET A 450 -96.89 32.69 46.47
C MET A 450 -95.66 32.26 45.66
N SER A 451 -95.93 31.30 44.78
CA SER A 451 -95.15 31.08 43.58
C SER A 451 -95.19 32.32 42.68
N LYS A 452 -94.03 32.96 42.49
CA LYS A 452 -93.58 33.40 41.17
C LYS A 452 -92.06 33.57 41.15
N ILE A 453 -91.45 32.51 40.65
CA ILE A 453 -90.08 32.39 40.21
C ILE A 453 -89.86 33.37 39.05
N SER A 454 -88.83 34.22 39.15
CA SER A 454 -88.12 34.71 37.97
C SER A 454 -86.61 34.65 38.21
N SER A 455 -85.93 34.25 37.15
CA SER A 455 -84.62 33.63 37.10
C SER A 455 -83.46 34.61 37.30
N SER A 456 -82.91 34.63 38.51
CA SER A 456 -81.49 34.89 38.83
C SER A 456 -81.40 35.17 40.34
N GLY A 457 -81.57 34.12 41.14
CA GLY A 457 -81.41 34.19 42.60
C GLY A 457 -79.95 34.45 42.96
N ILE A 458 -79.59 35.72 43.14
CA ILE A 458 -78.43 36.09 43.95
C ILE A 458 -78.97 36.27 45.37
N ILE A 459 -78.60 35.37 46.28
CA ILE A 459 -78.75 35.57 47.72
C ILE A 459 -77.33 35.57 48.29
N SER A 460 -76.83 36.76 48.59
CA SER A 460 -75.56 36.99 49.27
C SER A 460 -75.75 36.88 50.78
N ILE A 461 -74.97 36.03 51.44
CA ILE A 461 -74.91 35.96 52.91
C ILE A 461 -73.49 36.35 53.33
N GLU A 462 -73.36 37.53 53.95
CA GLU A 462 -72.10 37.99 54.57
C GLU A 462 -71.84 37.25 55.88
N THR A 463 -70.57 36.88 56.14
CA THR A 463 -70.14 36.57 57.50
C THR A 463 -68.80 37.21 57.84
N THR A 464 -68.85 37.96 58.95
CA THR A 464 -67.79 38.70 59.62
C THR A 464 -67.08 37.82 60.66
N LYS A 465 -65.75 37.64 60.56
CA LYS A 465 -64.80 37.82 61.68
C LYS A 465 -63.38 37.40 61.28
N SER A 466 -62.45 38.30 61.63
CA SER A 466 -61.00 38.27 61.46
C SER A 466 -60.29 37.55 62.60
N TYR A 467 -59.17 36.83 62.33
CA TYR A 467 -57.97 36.85 63.19
C TYR A 467 -56.68 36.47 62.41
N THR A 468 -55.77 37.44 62.38
CA THR A 468 -54.28 37.43 62.39
C THR A 468 -53.43 36.42 61.60
N LYS A 469 -52.61 36.97 60.69
CA LYS A 469 -51.48 36.38 59.97
C LYS A 469 -50.21 36.31 60.83
N VAL A 470 -49.49 35.19 60.74
CA VAL A 470 -48.03 35.12 61.01
C VAL A 470 -47.35 34.44 59.80
N LYS A 471 -46.37 35.15 59.22
CA LYS A 471 -45.34 34.67 58.27
C LYS A 471 -44.01 34.57 59.04
N PRO A 472 -43.01 33.79 58.60
CA PRO A 472 -42.05 34.21 57.55
C PRO A 472 -41.73 33.01 56.63
N SER A 473 -40.94 32.99 55.57
CA SER A 473 -40.04 33.85 54.77
C SER A 473 -39.65 32.88 53.64
N GLY A 474 -39.44 33.23 52.39
CA GLY A 474 -39.00 34.47 51.79
C GLY A 474 -38.07 34.03 50.66
N PHE A 475 -38.33 34.48 49.44
CA PHE A 475 -37.26 34.77 48.51
C PHE A 475 -37.66 36.01 47.73
N ASP A 476 -36.77 36.98 47.87
CA ASP A 476 -36.87 38.33 47.36
C ASP A 476 -36.69 38.40 45.85
N LYS A 477 -37.34 39.44 45.32
CA LYS A 477 -37.17 39.95 43.97
C LYS A 477 -36.00 40.94 43.91
N SER A 478 -35.65 41.24 42.66
CA SER A 478 -35.23 42.54 42.12
C SER A 478 -33.72 42.69 41.88
N ALA A 479 -33.30 42.82 40.61
CA ALA A 479 -33.31 44.01 39.74
C ALA A 479 -32.02 44.84 39.95
N LYS A 480 -31.34 45.37 38.94
CA LYS A 480 -31.69 46.52 38.09
C LYS A 480 -30.46 46.79 37.20
N LYS A 481 -30.57 46.99 35.87
CA LYS A 481 -30.94 48.21 35.08
C LYS A 481 -29.72 48.91 34.47
N ARG A 482 -29.92 49.30 33.20
CA ARG A 482 -29.38 50.48 32.46
C ARG A 482 -27.88 50.43 32.13
N GLY A 483 -27.41 50.87 30.97
CA GLY A 483 -27.99 51.60 29.85
C GLY A 483 -26.86 52.30 29.08
N ASN A 484 -27.16 52.73 27.84
CA ASN A 484 -26.37 53.57 26.91
C ASN A 484 -25.22 52.87 26.15
N ASP A 485 -24.96 53.14 24.86
CA ASP A 485 -25.65 53.94 23.83
C ASP A 485 -24.98 53.65 22.46
N LYS A 486 -25.76 53.78 21.38
CA LYS A 486 -25.39 54.25 20.02
C LYS A 486 -24.60 53.37 19.01
N GLN A 487 -25.32 53.16 17.89
CA GLN A 487 -24.93 53.37 16.47
C GLN A 487 -23.81 52.48 15.90
N SER A 488 -23.89 51.89 14.70
CA SER A 488 -24.84 51.98 13.59
C SER A 488 -24.51 50.84 12.62
N SER A 489 -25.51 50.13 12.12
CA SER A 489 -25.37 49.26 10.95
C SER A 489 -26.45 49.65 9.94
N ARG A 490 -26.01 50.10 8.76
CA ARG A 490 -26.85 50.34 7.60
C ARG A 490 -26.42 49.38 6.52
N SER A 491 -27.23 48.34 6.29
CA SER A 491 -27.31 47.67 4.99
C SER A 491 -28.61 46.89 4.89
N ASN A 492 -29.59 47.41 4.14
CA ASN A 492 -30.23 46.62 3.09
C ASN A 492 -31.16 47.42 2.17
N LYS A 493 -30.86 47.32 0.88
CA LYS A 493 -31.73 47.23 -0.31
C LYS A 493 -33.24 47.08 -0.06
N LYS A 494 -34.07 47.94 -0.71
CA LYS A 494 -34.82 47.62 -1.97
C LYS A 494 -35.84 48.73 -2.38
N ARG A 495 -35.79 49.08 -3.68
CA ARG A 495 -36.87 49.43 -4.65
C ARG A 495 -37.95 50.49 -4.31
N ARG A 496 -38.06 51.52 -5.16
CA ARG A 496 -39.16 51.72 -6.14
C ARG A 496 -38.96 53.02 -6.96
N SER A 497 -39.64 53.04 -8.13
CA SER A 497 -39.68 54.01 -9.24
C SER A 497 -38.44 54.11 -10.10
#